data_AF-A0A3D1H8V2-F1
#
_entry.id   AF-A0A3D1H8V2-F1
#
_cell.length_a   1.000
_cell.length_b   1.000
_cell.length_c   1.000
_cell.angle_alpha   90.00
_cell.angle_beta   90.00
_cell.angle_gamma   90.00
#
_symmetry.space_group_name_H-M   'P 1'
#
loop_
_entity.id
_entity.type
_entity.pdbx_description
1 polymer ?
#
loop_
_entity_poly.entity_id
_entity_poly.type
_entity_poly.pdbx_seq_one_letter_code
_entity_poly.pdbx_strand_id
1 'polypeptide(L)'
;YQGRSFKVYRGMGSLAAMKKGSADRYFQEKDKKLVPEGVEGRVPYKGSVADTIFQLVGGIKSGMGYCGSQTIPVLQEKAQFIRITGAGLKESHPHDIYIT
;
A
#
# COMPACT_ATOMS: atom_id res chain seq x y z
N TYR A 1 15.65 -5.69 -14.22
CA TYR A 1 16.51 -4.49 -14.18
C TYR A 1 17.60 -4.72 -13.14
N GLN A 2 18.88 -4.55 -13.50
CA GLN A 2 20.01 -4.82 -12.59
C GLN A 2 19.91 -6.18 -11.87
N GLY A 3 19.65 -7.26 -12.64
CA GLY A 3 19.56 -8.63 -12.09
C GLY A 3 18.31 -8.94 -11.25
N ARG A 4 17.40 -7.98 -11.03
CA ARG A 4 16.16 -8.20 -10.27
C ARG A 4 14.91 -8.12 -11.16
N SER A 5 13.90 -8.89 -10.79
CA SER A 5 12.59 -8.91 -11.45
C SER A 5 11.67 -7.82 -10.90
N PHE A 6 10.98 -7.13 -11.80
CA PHE A 6 10.06 -6.04 -11.47
C PHE A 6 8.77 -6.16 -12.29
N LYS A 7 7.69 -5.54 -11.80
CA LYS A 7 6.46 -5.30 -12.54
C LYS A 7 6.19 -3.80 -12.62
N VAL A 8 5.65 -3.35 -13.76
CA VAL A 8 5.18 -1.96 -13.92
C VAL A 8 3.97 -1.76 -13.02
N TYR A 9 3.97 -0.66 -12.28
CA TYR A 9 2.86 -0.22 -11.45
C TYR A 9 2.61 1.26 -11.73
N ARG A 10 1.35 1.64 -11.92
CA ARG A 10 0.98 3.01 -12.28
C ARG A 10 -0.32 3.40 -11.63
N GLY A 11 -0.42 4.67 -11.24
CA GLY A 11 -1.67 5.27 -10.81
C GLY A 11 -2.65 5.39 -11.98
N MET A 12 -3.94 5.29 -11.72
CA MET A 12 -4.96 5.47 -12.76
C MET A 12 -4.99 6.90 -13.34
N GLY A 13 -4.47 7.88 -12.60
CA GLY A 13 -4.29 9.27 -13.07
C GLY A 13 -2.96 9.51 -13.78
N SER A 14 -2.18 8.47 -14.07
CA SER A 14 -0.96 8.60 -14.88
C SER A 14 -1.30 8.82 -16.35
N LEU A 15 -0.40 9.48 -17.08
CA LEU A 15 -0.60 9.72 -18.51
C LEU A 15 -0.83 8.43 -19.30
N ALA A 16 -0.06 7.36 -19.05
CA ALA A 16 -0.25 6.11 -19.78
C ALA A 16 -1.53 5.37 -19.38
N ALA A 17 -2.07 5.58 -18.19
CA ALA A 17 -3.37 5.03 -17.80
C ALA A 17 -4.51 5.84 -18.42
N MET A 18 -4.48 7.17 -18.30
CA MET A 18 -5.54 8.05 -18.78
C MET A 18 -5.69 7.98 -20.31
N LYS A 19 -4.58 7.90 -21.05
CA LYS A 19 -4.59 7.63 -22.50
C LYS A 19 -5.23 6.29 -22.89
N LYS A 20 -5.38 5.37 -21.94
CA LYS A 20 -6.03 4.05 -22.12
C LYS A 20 -7.44 4.00 -21.51
N GLY A 21 -8.07 5.16 -21.27
CA GLY A 21 -9.48 5.25 -20.90
C GLY A 21 -9.76 5.50 -19.42
N SER A 22 -8.74 5.71 -18.57
CA SER A 22 -9.00 6.10 -17.17
C SER A 22 -9.19 7.60 -16.97
N ALA A 23 -9.19 8.41 -18.04
CA ALA A 23 -9.35 9.86 -17.97
C ALA A 23 -10.73 10.30 -17.44
N ASP A 24 -11.79 9.52 -17.71
CA ASP A 24 -13.15 9.78 -17.20
C ASP A 24 -13.18 9.88 -15.66
N ARG A 25 -12.46 8.99 -14.97
CA ARG A 25 -12.31 9.01 -13.51
C ARG A 25 -11.74 10.33 -12.97
N TYR A 26 -11.01 11.07 -13.80
CA TYR A 26 -10.38 12.34 -13.47
C TYR A 26 -11.05 13.53 -14.18
N PHE A 27 -12.21 13.31 -14.81
CA PHE A 27 -12.98 14.32 -15.54
C PHE A 27 -12.22 14.97 -16.71
N GLN A 28 -11.24 14.27 -17.29
CA GLN A 28 -10.37 14.77 -18.37
C GLN A 28 -10.62 14.07 -19.72
N GLU A 29 -11.75 13.38 -19.89
CA GLU A 29 -12.02 12.58 -21.10
C GLU A 29 -12.07 13.41 -22.39
N LYS A 30 -12.51 14.66 -22.30
CA LYS A 30 -12.64 15.59 -23.45
C LYS A 30 -11.43 16.50 -23.63
N ASP A 31 -10.44 16.40 -22.75
CA ASP A 31 -9.28 17.29 -22.76
C ASP A 31 -8.26 16.85 -23.80
N LYS A 32 -7.89 17.77 -24.69
CA LYS A 32 -6.84 17.54 -25.69
C LYS A 32 -5.46 17.35 -25.04
N LYS A 33 -5.27 17.87 -23.83
CA LYS A 33 -4.03 17.77 -23.06
C LYS A 33 -4.35 17.38 -21.62
N LEU A 34 -3.94 16.18 -21.24
CA LEU A 34 -4.17 15.61 -19.92
C LEU A 34 -3.20 16.19 -18.88
N VAL A 35 -3.70 16.48 -17.68
CA VAL A 35 -2.95 16.85 -16.47
C VAL A 35 -2.88 15.62 -15.55
N PRO A 36 -1.72 14.97 -15.41
CA PRO A 36 -1.62 13.75 -14.61
C PRO A 36 -1.64 14.02 -13.10
N GLU A 37 -2.47 13.25 -12.39
CA GLU A 37 -2.51 13.19 -10.92
C GLU A 37 -1.85 11.91 -10.38
N GLY A 38 -1.38 11.05 -11.28
CA GLY A 38 -0.71 9.79 -10.96
C GLY A 38 0.67 9.69 -11.59
N VAL A 39 1.54 8.94 -10.92
CA VAL A 39 2.88 8.60 -11.42
C VAL A 39 2.93 7.16 -11.91
N GLU A 40 3.95 6.87 -12.70
CA GLU A 40 4.28 5.54 -13.21
C GLU A 40 5.61 5.10 -12.59
N GLY A 41 5.70 3.82 -12.30
CA GLY A 41 6.90 3.26 -11.70
C GLY A 41 6.93 1.75 -11.85
N ARG A 42 7.79 1.14 -11.04
CA ARG A 42 7.95 -0.30 -10.99
C ARG A 42 8.08 -0.75 -9.56
N VAL A 43 7.54 -1.92 -9.28
CA VAL A 43 7.63 -2.59 -7.97
C VAL A 43 8.40 -3.90 -8.11
N PRO A 44 9.18 -4.32 -7.10
CA PRO A 44 9.81 -5.63 -7.11
C PRO A 44 8.77 -6.74 -7.29
N TYR A 45 9.15 -7.81 -7.99
CA TYR A 45 8.32 -9.01 -8.06
C TYR A 45 8.17 -9.64 -6.67
N LYS A 46 6.94 -9.90 -6.24
CA LYS A 46 6.60 -10.39 -4.90
C LYS A 46 6.19 -11.87 -4.83
N GLY A 47 6.30 -12.62 -5.93
CA GLY A 47 5.81 -14.01 -5.96
C GLY A 47 4.31 -14.11 -6.21
N SER A 48 3.67 -15.10 -5.60
CA SER A 48 2.24 -15.35 -5.75
C SER A 48 1.40 -14.37 -4.92
N VAL A 49 0.15 -14.17 -5.32
CA VAL A 49 -0.79 -13.35 -4.54
C VAL A 49 -1.13 -14.03 -3.20
N ALA A 50 -1.20 -15.37 -3.19
CA ALA A 50 -1.53 -16.14 -1.99
C ALA A 50 -0.52 -15.89 -0.85
N ASP A 51 0.78 -15.83 -1.16
CA ASP A 51 1.84 -15.58 -0.17
C ASP A 51 1.69 -14.20 0.48
N THR A 52 1.36 -13.18 -0.33
CA THR A 52 1.13 -11.82 0.18
C THR A 52 -0.11 -11.78 1.06
N ILE A 53 -1.21 -12.42 0.65
CA ILE A 53 -2.45 -12.48 1.44
C ILE A 53 -2.20 -13.20 2.77
N PHE A 54 -1.46 -14.31 2.76
CA PHE A 54 -1.14 -15.05 3.98
C PHE A 54 -0.43 -14.18 5.02
N GLN A 55 0.60 -13.42 4.60
CA GLN A 55 1.33 -12.50 5.48
C GLN A 55 0.43 -11.36 6.01
N LEU A 56 -0.39 -10.76 5.14
CA LEU A 56 -1.32 -9.69 5.55
C LEU A 56 -2.35 -10.18 6.57
N VAL A 57 -2.93 -11.34 6.34
CA VAL A 57 -3.89 -11.96 7.27
C VAL A 57 -3.21 -12.33 8.58
N GLY A 58 -1.97 -12.82 8.53
CA GLY A 58 -1.16 -13.09 9.74
C GLY A 58 -0.97 -11.84 10.60
N GLY A 59 -0.59 -10.71 9.99
CA GLY A 59 -0.45 -9.43 10.68
C GLY A 59 -1.76 -8.93 11.31
N ILE A 60 -2.87 -9.01 10.58
CA ILE A 60 -4.19 -8.63 11.10
C ILE A 60 -4.58 -9.48 12.30
N LYS A 61 -4.42 -10.81 12.21
CA LYS A 61 -4.72 -11.73 13.32
C LYS A 61 -3.87 -11.46 14.55
N SER A 62 -2.57 -11.18 14.37
CA SER A 62 -1.68 -10.81 15.48
C SER A 62 -2.16 -9.53 16.17
N GLY A 63 -2.46 -8.48 15.40
CA GLY A 63 -3.01 -7.22 15.94
C GLY A 63 -4.34 -7.41 16.67
N MET A 64 -5.27 -8.17 16.09
CA MET A 64 -6.53 -8.55 16.74
C MET A 64 -6.31 -9.30 18.07
N GLY A 65 -5.29 -10.14 18.14
CA GLY A 65 -4.87 -10.82 19.38
C GLY A 65 -4.43 -9.83 20.46
N TYR A 66 -3.56 -8.87 20.14
CA TYR A 66 -3.14 -7.81 21.08
C TYR A 66 -4.32 -6.96 21.58
N CYS A 67 -5.30 -6.69 20.72
CA CYS A 67 -6.49 -5.92 21.06
C CYS A 67 -7.63 -6.78 21.68
N GLY A 68 -7.41 -8.08 21.94
CA GLY A 68 -8.44 -8.96 22.50
C GLY A 68 -9.72 -9.06 21.65
N SER A 69 -9.61 -8.87 20.34
CA SER A 69 -10.74 -8.71 19.43
C SER A 69 -10.95 -9.98 18.60
N GLN A 70 -12.07 -10.68 18.83
CA GLN A 70 -12.36 -11.95 18.15
C GLN A 70 -12.85 -11.79 16.70
N THR A 71 -13.40 -10.61 16.37
CA THR A 71 -13.95 -10.31 15.04
C THR A 71 -13.58 -8.90 14.60
N ILE A 72 -13.68 -8.63 13.30
CA ILE A 72 -13.38 -7.30 12.73
C ILE A 72 -14.30 -6.21 13.29
N PRO A 73 -15.63 -6.42 13.45
CA PRO A 73 -16.48 -5.42 14.09
C PRO A 73 -16.06 -5.10 15.53
N VAL A 74 -15.66 -6.11 16.31
CA VAL A 74 -15.18 -5.89 17.70
C VAL A 74 -13.89 -5.07 17.70
N LEU A 75 -12.97 -5.33 16.76
CA LEU A 75 -11.76 -4.52 16.60
C LEU A 75 -12.10 -3.06 16.27
N GLN A 76 -13.02 -2.84 15.32
CA GLN A 76 -13.43 -1.50 14.90
C GLN A 76 -14.11 -0.70 16.03
N GLU A 77 -14.88 -1.37 16.88
CA GLU A 77 -15.59 -0.73 17.99
C GLU A 77 -14.68 -0.47 19.21
N LYS A 78 -13.81 -1.42 19.55
CA LYS A 78 -13.09 -1.39 20.84
C LYS A 78 -11.64 -0.92 20.75
N ALA A 79 -10.98 -1.04 19.60
CA ALA A 79 -9.57 -0.68 19.49
C ALA A 79 -9.35 0.80 19.83
N GLN A 80 -8.32 1.05 20.65
CA GLN A 80 -7.91 2.40 21.03
C GLN A 80 -6.59 2.73 20.36
N PHE A 81 -6.49 3.95 19.85
CA PHE A 81 -5.25 4.47 19.25
C PHE A 81 -4.58 5.44 20.19
N ILE A 82 -3.25 5.45 20.16
CA ILE A 82 -2.43 6.47 20.81
C ILE A 82 -1.68 7.26 19.75
N ARG A 83 -1.59 8.58 19.96
CA ARG A 83 -0.82 9.45 19.07
C ARG A 83 0.66 9.35 19.42
N ILE A 84 1.48 9.13 18.41
CA ILE A 84 2.94 9.09 18.55
C ILE A 84 3.57 10.27 17.80
N THR A 85 4.80 10.62 18.18
CA THR A 85 5.62 11.59 17.45
C THR A 85 6.36 10.90 16.30
N GLY A 86 7.04 11.69 15.46
CA GLY A 86 7.94 11.14 14.44
C GLY A 86 9.10 10.32 15.03
N ALA A 87 9.52 10.60 16.27
CA ALA A 87 10.50 9.79 16.98
C ALA A 87 9.93 8.40 17.34
N GLY A 88 8.70 8.35 17.85
CA GLY A 88 8.03 7.07 18.13
C GLY A 88 7.80 6.21 16.88
N LEU A 89 7.62 6.83 15.71
CA LEU A 89 7.53 6.09 14.44
C LEU A 89 8.86 5.42 14.06
N LYS A 90 9.99 6.09 14.29
CA LYS A 90 11.33 5.53 14.08
C LYS A 90 11.59 4.38 15.05
N GLU A 91 11.23 4.56 16.31
CA GLU A 91 11.30 3.53 17.35
C GLU A 91 10.44 2.30 17.00
N SER A 92 9.29 2.49 16.34
CA SER A 92 8.40 1.38 15.96
C SER A 92 8.97 0.49 14.86
N HIS A 93 9.82 1.02 13.97
CA HIS A 93 10.48 0.24 12.93
C HIS A 93 11.77 -0.40 13.47
N PRO A 94 12.32 -1.45 12.83
CA PRO A 94 13.67 -1.90 13.15
C PRO A 94 14.66 -0.72 13.06
N HIS A 95 15.36 -0.47 14.16
CA HIS A 95 16.33 0.62 14.30
C HIS A 95 17.59 0.09 15.01
N ASP A 96 18.72 0.75 14.74
CA ASP A 96 20.03 0.44 15.34
C ASP A 96 20.53 -1.01 15.12
N ILE A 97 20.12 -1.63 14.01
CA ILE A 97 20.56 -2.95 13.58
C ILE A 97 20.74 -3.04 12.05
N TYR A 98 21.70 -3.85 11.61
CA TYR A 98 21.84 -4.23 10.21
C TYR A 98 20.95 -5.42 9.89
N ILE A 99 19.94 -5.22 9.04
CA ILE A 99 19.14 -6.30 8.47
C ILE A 99 20.01 -6.99 7.40
N THR A 100 20.24 -8.29 7.58
CA THR A 100 21.07 -9.12 6.68
C THR A 100 20.25 -9.80 5.60
#